data_AF-A0A7K4H5N6-F1
#
_entry.id   AF-A0A7K4H5N6-F1
#
_cell.length_a   1.000
_cell.length_b   1.000
_cell.length_c   1.000
_cell.angle_alpha   90.00
_cell.angle_beta   90.00
_cell.angle_gamma   90.00
#
_symmetry.space_group_name_H-M   'P 1'
#
loop_
_entity.id
_entity.type
_entity.pdbx_description
1 polymer ?
#
loop_
_entity_poly.entity_id
_entity_poly.type
_entity_poly.pdbx_seq_one_letter_code
_entity_poly.pdbx_strand_id
1 'polypeptide(L)'
;MGAGKILVIIGAILTLVSTFFLSFFAAGGSDYGSGIGFVFNIPDIMANPGDYVAGETMTVYIVAIVFIVFLISGVLQLIGLASRVFAIIGSIIVIGVGVTILLAILDVFPDMTAYRNLLVGDAIADGIWPFDLALGDVSLGTYTLLAGGALGLIGGIIGTSDF
;
A
#
# COMPACT_ATOMS: atom_id res chain seq x y z
N MET A 1 18.05 -1.46 -22.52
CA MET A 1 17.02 -1.36 -21.47
C MET A 1 16.45 0.05 -21.52
N GLY A 2 15.26 0.21 -22.10
CA GLY A 2 14.60 1.50 -22.25
C GLY A 2 14.29 2.14 -20.89
N ALA A 3 14.25 3.47 -20.87
CA ALA A 3 13.97 4.25 -19.65
C ALA A 3 12.64 3.82 -18.98
N GLY A 4 11.63 3.44 -19.75
CA GLY A 4 10.35 2.94 -19.22
C GLY A 4 10.50 1.66 -18.39
N LYS A 5 11.30 0.68 -18.86
CA LYS A 5 11.57 -0.55 -18.09
C LYS A 5 12.26 -0.25 -16.76
N ILE A 6 13.25 0.65 -16.77
CA ILE A 6 13.97 1.05 -15.55
C ILE A 6 13.01 1.66 -14.53
N LEU A 7 12.15 2.58 -14.97
CA LEU A 7 11.17 3.24 -14.10
C LEU A 7 10.15 2.23 -13.53
N VAL A 8 9.68 1.26 -14.32
CA VAL A 8 8.80 0.20 -13.83
C VAL A 8 9.49 -0.65 -12.77
N ILE A 9 10.76 -1.06 -12.98
CA ILE A 9 11.52 -1.84 -11.99
C ILE A 9 11.67 -1.07 -10.68
N ILE A 10 12.11 0.19 -10.76
CA ILE A 10 12.31 1.01 -9.57
C ILE A 10 10.97 1.25 -8.86
N GLY A 11 9.92 1.57 -9.61
CA GLY A 11 8.58 1.77 -9.06
C GLY A 11 8.03 0.53 -8.35
N ALA A 12 8.23 -0.65 -8.95
CA ALA A 12 7.81 -1.92 -8.38
C ALA A 12 8.58 -2.29 -7.11
N ILE A 13 9.91 -2.15 -7.12
CA ILE A 13 10.73 -2.40 -5.94
C ILE A 13 10.33 -1.44 -4.83
N LEU A 14 10.18 -0.15 -5.14
CA LEU A 14 9.81 0.85 -4.15
C LEU A 14 8.41 0.57 -3.56
N THR A 15 7.45 0.15 -4.40
CA THR A 15 6.13 -0.29 -3.95
C THR A 15 6.23 -1.49 -3.00
N LEU A 16 6.93 -2.56 -3.39
CA LEU A 16 7.06 -3.76 -2.55
C LEU A 16 7.76 -3.47 -1.21
N VAL A 17 8.84 -2.67 -1.24
CA VAL A 17 9.54 -2.25 -0.03
C VAL A 17 8.62 -1.43 0.86
N SER A 18 7.90 -0.47 0.29
CA SER A 18 6.97 0.37 1.05
C SER A 18 5.84 -0.44 1.68
N THR A 19 5.27 -1.38 0.94
CA THR A 19 4.15 -2.20 1.42
C THR A 19 4.55 -3.14 2.55
N PHE A 20 5.71 -3.81 2.44
CA PHE A 20 6.06 -4.90 3.35
C PHE A 20 7.07 -4.53 4.43
N PHE A 21 7.90 -3.51 4.23
CA PHE A 21 8.99 -3.16 5.15
C PHE A 21 8.84 -1.81 5.83
N LEU A 22 8.00 -0.91 5.29
CA LEU A 22 7.81 0.43 5.85
C LEU A 22 6.43 0.55 6.50
N SER A 23 6.34 1.42 7.49
CA SER A 23 5.05 1.88 8.02
C SER A 23 4.48 3.00 7.15
N PHE A 24 3.16 3.08 7.10
CA PHE A 24 2.41 4.19 6.51
C PHE A 24 2.13 5.29 7.54
N PHE A 25 1.90 4.90 8.79
CA PHE A 25 1.69 5.76 9.95
C PHE A 25 1.98 4.98 11.25
N ALA A 26 2.29 5.70 12.33
CA ALA A 26 2.35 5.14 13.68
C ALA A 26 0.94 5.11 14.30
N ALA A 27 0.57 4.00 14.96
CA ALA A 27 -0.72 3.85 15.63
C ALA A 27 -0.62 3.96 17.17
N GLY A 28 0.61 4.11 17.70
CA GLY A 28 0.90 4.28 19.12
C GLY A 28 1.50 3.00 19.72
N GLY A 29 2.33 3.15 20.76
CA GLY A 29 3.03 2.00 21.37
C GLY A 29 3.91 1.27 20.35
N SER A 30 3.74 -0.04 20.25
CA SER A 30 4.40 -0.93 19.27
C SER A 30 3.60 -1.13 17.98
N ASP A 31 2.47 -0.42 17.80
CA ASP A 31 1.56 -0.60 16.69
C ASP A 31 1.83 0.35 15.52
N TYR A 32 1.79 -0.20 14.31
CA TYR A 32 2.03 0.53 13.07
C TYR A 32 1.03 0.16 11.99
N GLY A 33 0.56 1.15 11.24
CA GLY A 33 -0.18 0.92 10.00
C GLY A 33 0.76 0.47 8.90
N SER A 34 0.64 -0.76 8.41
CA SER A 34 1.53 -1.29 7.38
C SER A 34 0.85 -2.38 6.54
N GLY A 35 1.43 -2.72 5.38
CA GLY A 35 0.91 -3.83 4.57
C GLY A 35 1.08 -5.19 5.28
N ILE A 36 2.10 -5.35 6.11
CA ILE A 36 2.29 -6.58 6.88
C ILE A 36 1.31 -6.69 8.06
N GLY A 37 1.00 -5.57 8.71
CA GLY A 37 -0.07 -5.50 9.71
C GLY A 37 -1.40 -5.96 9.11
N PHE A 38 -1.73 -5.48 7.91
CA PHE A 38 -2.92 -5.96 7.19
C PHE A 38 -2.89 -7.46 6.92
N VAL A 39 -1.75 -8.03 6.46
CA VAL A 39 -1.63 -9.46 6.23
C VAL A 39 -1.94 -10.28 7.49
N PHE A 40 -1.48 -9.84 8.66
CA PHE A 40 -1.74 -10.52 9.92
C PHE A 40 -3.18 -10.35 10.42
N ASN A 41 -3.85 -9.26 10.05
CA ASN A 41 -5.24 -9.04 10.38
C ASN A 41 -6.23 -9.81 9.51
N ILE A 42 -5.83 -10.29 8.31
CA ILE A 42 -6.76 -10.99 7.38
C ILE A 42 -7.59 -12.09 8.07
N PRO A 43 -7.00 -13.04 8.84
CA PRO A 43 -7.79 -14.08 9.49
C PRO A 43 -8.87 -13.53 10.43
N ASP A 44 -8.56 -12.48 11.18
CA ASP A 44 -9.47 -11.86 12.11
C ASP A 44 -10.53 -11.01 11.40
N ILE A 45 -10.17 -10.25 10.35
CA ILE A 45 -11.13 -9.52 9.50
C ILE A 45 -12.15 -10.49 8.88
N MET A 46 -11.73 -11.70 8.50
CA MET A 46 -12.63 -12.71 7.94
C MET A 46 -13.55 -13.36 9.00
N ALA A 47 -13.10 -13.44 10.26
CA ALA A 47 -13.88 -14.04 11.34
C ALA A 47 -14.81 -13.02 12.01
N ASN A 48 -14.32 -11.80 12.26
CA ASN A 48 -14.93 -10.77 13.10
C ASN A 48 -14.87 -9.37 12.43
N PRO A 49 -15.41 -9.18 11.23
CA PRO A 49 -15.33 -7.89 10.52
C PRO A 49 -15.98 -6.72 11.28
N GLY A 50 -16.93 -7.01 12.16
CA GLY A 50 -17.63 -6.00 12.97
C GLY A 50 -16.76 -5.34 14.05
N ASP A 51 -15.63 -5.96 14.41
CA ASP A 51 -14.70 -5.43 15.40
C ASP A 51 -13.86 -4.27 14.84
N TYR A 52 -13.74 -4.19 13.50
CA TYR A 52 -13.02 -3.12 12.80
C TYR A 52 -13.92 -1.92 12.52
N VAL A 53 -15.13 -2.16 11.98
CA VAL A 53 -16.10 -1.12 11.65
C VAL A 53 -17.51 -1.61 11.99
N ALA A 54 -18.11 -1.00 13.02
CA ALA A 54 -19.41 -1.39 13.52
C ALA A 54 -20.53 -1.13 12.48
N GLY A 55 -21.33 -2.15 12.18
CA GLY A 55 -22.48 -2.03 11.28
C GLY A 55 -22.17 -2.05 9.78
N GLU A 56 -20.89 -2.12 9.38
CA GLU A 56 -20.47 -2.02 7.97
C GLU A 56 -19.70 -3.25 7.47
N THR A 57 -20.10 -4.45 7.91
CA THR A 57 -19.45 -5.73 7.58
C THR A 57 -19.17 -5.92 6.08
N MET A 58 -20.13 -5.61 5.21
CA MET A 58 -19.95 -5.76 3.77
C MET A 58 -18.87 -4.82 3.22
N THR A 59 -18.81 -3.58 3.73
CA THR A 59 -17.81 -2.59 3.32
C THR A 59 -16.41 -3.01 3.77
N VAL A 60 -16.28 -3.53 4.99
CA VAL A 60 -15.02 -4.10 5.49
C VAL A 60 -14.48 -5.17 4.56
N TYR A 61 -15.32 -6.10 4.09
CA TYR A 61 -14.90 -7.11 3.11
C TYR A 61 -14.47 -6.52 1.77
N ILE A 62 -15.20 -5.52 1.26
CA ILE A 62 -14.83 -4.85 0.01
C ILE A 62 -13.46 -4.17 0.14
N VAL A 63 -13.25 -3.43 1.24
CA VAL A 63 -11.97 -2.75 1.51
C VAL A 63 -10.84 -3.76 1.68
N ALA A 64 -11.08 -4.87 2.39
CA ALA A 64 -10.10 -5.94 2.54
C ALA A 64 -9.70 -6.54 1.18
N ILE A 65 -10.64 -6.77 0.27
CA ILE A 65 -10.33 -7.24 -1.09
C ILE A 65 -9.47 -6.22 -1.84
N VAL A 66 -9.79 -4.92 -1.75
CA VAL A 66 -8.98 -3.85 -2.36
C VAL A 66 -7.55 -3.87 -1.80
N PHE A 67 -7.38 -4.03 -0.49
CA PHE A 67 -6.07 -4.13 0.14
C PHE A 67 -5.30 -5.40 -0.23
N ILE A 68 -5.97 -6.55 -0.40
CA ILE A 68 -5.34 -7.78 -0.92
C ILE A 68 -4.81 -7.56 -2.35
N VAL A 69 -5.60 -6.92 -3.22
CA VAL A 69 -5.18 -6.58 -4.58
C VAL A 69 -4.01 -5.57 -4.55
N PHE A 70 -4.02 -4.66 -3.59
CA PHE A 70 -2.90 -3.75 -3.35
C PHE A 70 -1.62 -4.45 -2.90
N LEU A 71 -1.68 -5.48 -2.04
CA LEU A 71 -0.47 -6.22 -1.61
C LEU A 71 0.28 -6.84 -2.79
N ILE A 72 -0.45 -7.30 -3.81
CA ILE A 72 0.14 -7.91 -5.01
C ILE A 72 0.45 -6.90 -6.12
N SER A 73 0.09 -5.63 -5.94
CA SER A 73 0.22 -4.60 -6.99
C SER A 73 1.66 -4.32 -7.40
N GLY A 74 2.62 -4.41 -6.48
CA GLY A 74 4.05 -4.33 -6.82
C GLY A 74 4.52 -5.49 -7.71
N VAL A 75 3.97 -6.70 -7.52
CA VAL A 75 4.21 -7.83 -8.42
C VAL A 75 3.56 -7.60 -9.78
N LEU A 76 2.34 -7.05 -9.82
CA LEU A 76 1.69 -6.65 -11.08
C LEU A 76 2.52 -5.60 -11.85
N GLN A 77 3.14 -4.65 -11.15
CA GLN A 77 4.08 -3.71 -11.77
C GLN A 77 5.29 -4.42 -12.39
N LEU A 78 5.87 -5.44 -11.73
CA LEU A 78 6.96 -6.25 -12.30
C LEU A 78 6.53 -7.06 -13.53
N ILE A 79 5.33 -7.65 -13.52
CA ILE A 79 4.75 -8.31 -14.70
C ILE A 79 4.59 -7.29 -15.85
N GLY A 80 4.44 -6.02 -15.49
CA GLY A 80 4.49 -4.86 -16.38
C GLY A 80 5.67 -4.80 -17.35
N LEU A 81 6.80 -5.42 -17.00
CA LEU A 81 7.98 -5.51 -17.86
C LEU A 81 7.71 -6.31 -19.14
N ALA A 82 6.80 -7.28 -19.08
CA ALA A 82 6.34 -8.05 -20.24
C ALA A 82 5.10 -7.43 -20.90
N SER A 83 4.25 -6.74 -20.13
CA SER A 83 3.03 -6.13 -20.64
C SER A 83 2.72 -4.80 -19.95
N ARG A 84 2.79 -3.71 -20.71
CA ARG A 84 2.51 -2.34 -20.25
C ARG A 84 1.19 -2.17 -19.48
N VAL A 85 0.19 -3.00 -19.80
CA VAL A 85 -1.13 -2.94 -19.17
C VAL A 85 -1.03 -3.27 -17.67
N PHE A 86 -0.24 -4.29 -17.31
CA PHE A 86 -0.04 -4.65 -15.90
C PHE A 86 0.78 -3.61 -15.15
N ALA A 87 1.77 -2.97 -15.81
CA ALA A 87 2.51 -1.86 -15.22
C ALA A 87 1.56 -0.72 -14.83
N ILE A 88 0.66 -0.34 -15.74
CA ILE A 88 -0.28 0.76 -15.55
C ILE A 88 -1.32 0.40 -14.47
N ILE A 89 -1.96 -0.76 -14.57
CA ILE A 89 -3.00 -1.18 -13.61
C ILE A 89 -2.43 -1.31 -12.20
N GLY A 90 -1.29 -2.00 -12.04
CA GLY A 90 -0.62 -2.14 -10.75
C GLY A 90 -0.31 -0.78 -10.15
N SER A 91 0.19 0.15 -10.96
CA SER A 91 0.52 1.50 -10.51
C SER A 91 -0.69 2.34 -10.13
N ILE A 92 -1.80 2.25 -10.87
CA ILE A 92 -3.04 2.95 -10.52
C ILE A 92 -3.57 2.46 -9.17
N ILE A 93 -3.52 1.15 -8.91
CA ILE A 93 -3.93 0.57 -7.63
C ILE A 93 -3.06 1.11 -6.49
N VAL A 94 -1.74 1.09 -6.66
CA VAL A 94 -0.78 1.63 -5.66
C VAL A 94 -1.07 3.09 -5.35
N ILE A 95 -1.22 3.92 -6.38
CA ILE A 95 -1.51 5.35 -6.22
C ILE A 95 -2.86 5.53 -5.53
N GLY A 96 -3.90 4.82 -5.98
CA GLY A 96 -5.24 4.92 -5.40
C GLY A 96 -5.26 4.58 -3.92
N VAL A 97 -4.64 3.46 -3.52
CA VAL A 97 -4.54 3.08 -2.11
C VAL A 97 -3.66 4.06 -1.32
N GLY A 98 -2.49 4.44 -1.85
CA GLY A 98 -1.59 5.38 -1.17
C GLY A 98 -2.23 6.75 -0.94
N VAL A 99 -2.99 7.27 -1.92
CA VAL A 99 -3.72 8.52 -1.78
C VAL A 99 -4.83 8.38 -0.75
N THR A 100 -5.60 7.29 -0.77
CA THR A 100 -6.64 7.04 0.23
C THR A 100 -6.07 6.98 1.65
N ILE A 101 -4.94 6.29 1.85
CA ILE A 101 -4.24 6.24 3.14
C ILE A 101 -3.82 7.64 3.57
N LEU A 102 -3.19 8.40 2.67
CA LEU A 102 -2.74 9.76 2.96
C LEU A 102 -3.91 10.68 3.36
N LEU A 103 -5.01 10.63 2.62
CA LEU A 103 -6.20 11.45 2.89
C LEU A 103 -6.90 11.03 4.19
N ALA A 104 -6.89 9.73 4.53
CA ALA A 104 -7.42 9.23 5.80
C ALA A 104 -6.57 9.67 7.00
N ILE A 105 -5.24 9.70 6.86
CA ILE A 105 -4.34 10.20 7.93
C ILE A 105 -4.53 11.70 8.15
N LEU A 106 -4.70 12.47 7.08
CA LEU A 106 -4.91 13.93 7.13
C LEU A 106 -6.34 14.33 7.54
N ASP A 107 -7.17 13.37 7.95
CA ASP A 107 -8.56 13.57 8.38
C ASP A 107 -9.42 14.30 7.33
N VAL A 108 -9.11 14.12 6.05
CA VAL A 108 -9.91 14.66 4.93
C VAL A 108 -11.21 13.87 4.76
N PHE A 109 -11.19 12.58 5.11
CA PHE A 109 -12.35 11.69 5.11
C PHE A 109 -12.59 11.13 6.51
N PRO A 110 -13.46 11.76 7.32
CA PRO A 110 -13.68 11.37 8.73
C PRO A 110 -14.09 9.90 8.88
N ASP A 111 -14.93 9.42 7.97
CA ASP A 111 -15.48 8.05 7.99
C ASP A 111 -14.44 6.99 7.58
N MET A 112 -13.29 7.38 7.03
CA MET A 112 -12.23 6.44 6.63
C MET A 112 -11.25 6.10 7.75
N THR A 113 -11.32 6.82 8.87
CA THR A 113 -10.42 6.60 10.02
C THR A 113 -10.57 5.19 10.59
N ALA A 114 -11.78 4.64 10.65
CA ALA A 114 -12.00 3.27 11.16
C ALA A 114 -11.35 2.20 10.26
N TYR A 115 -11.33 2.44 8.94
CA TYR A 115 -10.74 1.53 7.96
C TYR A 115 -9.21 1.49 8.02
N ARG A 116 -8.56 2.49 8.61
CA ARG A 116 -7.10 2.46 8.84
C ARG A 116 -6.70 1.33 9.78
N ASN A 117 -7.58 0.94 10.70
CA ASN A 117 -7.32 -0.10 11.69
C ASN A 117 -7.12 -1.48 11.04
N LEU A 118 -7.63 -1.67 9.82
CA LEU A 118 -7.36 -2.87 9.02
C LEU A 118 -5.85 -3.05 8.78
N LEU A 119 -5.10 -1.95 8.67
CA LEU A 119 -3.66 -1.95 8.42
C LEU A 119 -2.81 -2.01 9.70
N VAL A 120 -3.42 -1.78 10.86
CA VAL A 120 -2.70 -1.63 12.14
C VAL A 120 -2.38 -2.99 12.72
N GLY A 121 -1.12 -3.21 13.05
CA GLY A 121 -0.71 -4.38 13.83
C GLY A 121 0.59 -4.15 14.56
N ASP A 122 0.87 -5.05 15.49
CA ASP A 122 2.11 -5.06 16.27
C ASP A 122 3.34 -5.18 15.37
N ALA A 123 4.41 -4.49 15.77
CA ALA A 123 5.72 -4.66 15.15
C ALA A 123 6.21 -6.11 15.27
N ILE A 124 6.74 -6.65 14.17
CA ILE A 124 7.42 -7.96 14.17
C ILE A 124 8.70 -7.87 15.01
N ALA A 125 9.42 -6.77 14.85
CA ALA A 125 10.59 -6.43 15.64
C ALA A 125 10.51 -4.95 15.98
N ASP A 126 10.28 -4.65 17.26
CA ASP A 126 10.09 -3.29 17.74
C ASP A 126 11.27 -2.38 17.36
N GLY A 127 10.95 -1.19 16.83
CA GLY A 127 11.91 -0.23 16.28
C GLY A 127 12.65 -0.66 15.00
N ILE A 128 12.34 -1.83 14.42
CA ILE A 128 13.05 -2.39 13.26
C ILE A 128 12.10 -2.72 12.09
N TRP A 129 11.00 -3.44 12.35
CA TRP A 129 10.06 -3.90 11.32
C TRP A 129 8.60 -3.87 11.82
N PRO A 130 7.70 -3.09 11.18
CA PRO A 130 7.96 -2.19 10.05
C PRO A 130 8.85 -1.01 10.43
N PHE A 131 9.73 -0.63 9.51
CA PHE A 131 10.59 0.52 9.71
C PHE A 131 9.75 1.79 9.61
N ASP A 132 9.71 2.53 10.70
CA ASP A 132 9.01 3.80 10.80
C ASP A 132 10.00 4.96 10.77
N LEU A 133 9.80 5.84 9.78
CA LEU A 133 10.41 7.16 9.77
C LEU A 133 9.29 8.17 9.61
N ALA A 134 8.82 8.70 10.74
CA ALA A 134 7.76 9.70 10.78
C ALA A 134 8.19 11.01 10.10
N LEU A 135 7.32 11.53 9.23
CA LEU A 135 7.47 12.80 8.52
C LEU A 135 6.22 13.66 8.78
N GLY A 136 6.02 14.02 10.04
CA GLY A 136 4.75 14.58 10.54
C GLY A 136 3.80 13.46 10.95
N ASP A 137 2.52 13.56 10.55
CA ASP A 137 1.51 12.54 10.88
C ASP A 137 1.58 11.29 9.97
N VAL A 138 2.41 11.36 8.92
CA VAL A 138 2.56 10.33 7.90
C VAL A 138 3.98 9.80 7.92
N SER A 139 4.15 8.50 7.74
CA SER A 139 5.47 7.86 7.71
C SER A 139 6.04 7.75 6.29
N LEU A 140 7.36 7.59 6.18
CA LEU A 140 8.10 7.48 4.92
C LEU A 140 7.46 6.47 3.94
N GLY A 141 6.91 5.36 4.44
CA GLY A 141 6.29 4.32 3.63
C GLY A 141 5.16 4.84 2.74
N THR A 142 4.35 5.80 3.21
CA THR A 142 3.27 6.38 2.40
C THR A 142 3.83 7.17 1.21
N TYR A 143 4.88 7.96 1.42
CA TYR A 143 5.50 8.75 0.37
C TYR A 143 6.22 7.87 -0.65
N THR A 144 6.96 6.87 -0.19
CA THR A 144 7.66 5.93 -1.07
C THR A 144 6.67 5.05 -1.82
N LEU A 145 5.52 4.70 -1.23
CA LEU A 145 4.45 3.99 -1.91
C LEU A 145 3.88 4.82 -3.08
N LEU A 146 3.57 6.09 -2.83
CA LEU A 146 3.10 7.02 -3.87
C LEU A 146 4.14 7.23 -4.98
N ALA A 147 5.41 7.42 -4.60
CA ALA A 147 6.51 7.52 -5.54
C ALA A 147 6.67 6.23 -6.37
N GLY A 148 6.53 5.05 -5.75
CA GLY A 148 6.59 3.76 -6.42
C GLY A 148 5.49 3.58 -7.44
N GLY A 149 4.26 3.94 -7.06
CA GLY A 149 3.12 4.03 -7.97
C GLY A 149 3.35 4.98 -9.14
N ALA A 150 3.80 6.21 -8.87
CA ALA A 150 4.05 7.21 -9.91
C ALA A 150 5.13 6.78 -10.90
N LEU A 151 6.27 6.25 -10.42
CA LEU A 151 7.35 5.75 -11.28
C LEU A 151 6.90 4.56 -12.13
N GLY A 152 6.16 3.63 -11.54
CA GLY A 152 5.57 2.51 -12.26
C GLY A 152 4.61 2.96 -13.37
N LEU A 153 3.79 3.98 -13.10
CA LEU A 153 2.84 4.53 -14.06
C LEU A 153 3.55 5.21 -15.23
N ILE A 154 4.50 6.11 -14.92
CA ILE A 154 5.29 6.83 -15.94
C ILE A 154 6.06 5.82 -16.80
N GLY A 155 6.69 4.82 -16.16
CA GLY A 155 7.41 3.77 -16.87
C GLY A 155 6.51 2.94 -17.78
N GLY A 156 5.29 2.61 -17.32
CA GLY A 156 4.28 1.90 -18.10
C GLY A 156 3.78 2.70 -19.31
N ILE A 157 3.65 4.03 -19.18
CA ILE A 157 3.21 4.93 -20.26
C ILE A 157 4.30 5.14 -21.31
N ILE A 158 5.55 5.40 -20.89
CA ILE A 158 6.69 5.57 -21.81
C ILE A 158 6.91 4.31 -22.66
N GLY A 159 6.63 3.15 -22.08
CA GLY A 159 6.66 1.87 -22.77
C GLY A 159 7.79 0.97 -22.27
N THR A 160 7.46 -0.31 -22.16
CA THR A 160 8.37 -1.36 -21.69
C THR A 160 8.99 -2.16 -22.83
N SER A 161 8.90 -1.71 -24.08
CA SER A 161 9.63 -2.31 -25.20
C SER A 161 10.99 -1.63 -25.36
N ASP A 162 12.06 -2.45 -25.47
CA ASP A 162 13.35 -1.94 -25.96
C ASP A 162 13.17 -1.69 -27.47
N PHE A 163 13.14 -0.42 -27.88
CA PHE A 163 13.44 -0.07 -29.26
C PHE A 163 14.95 -0.11 -29.47
#